data_AF-A0A2J0LLP1-F1
#
_entry.id   AF-A0A2J0LLP1-F1
#
_cell.length_a   1.000
_cell.length_b   1.000
_cell.length_c   1.000
_cell.angle_alpha   90.00
_cell.angle_beta   90.00
_cell.angle_gamma   90.00
#
_symmetry.space_group_name_H-M   'P 1'
#
loop_
_entity.id
_entity.type
_entity.pdbx_description
1 polymer ?
#
loop_
_entity_poly.entity_id
_entity_poly.type
_entity_poly.pdbx_seq_one_letter_code
_entity_poly.pdbx_strand_id
1 'polypeptide(L)' 'MEYRVSKTRVVPASVRVRILDRDNFRCVFYGRSPATDPGIKLHIDHKIPFSKGGRTTIDNLQTLCQDCNLGKSDEVYNK' A
#
# COMPACT_ATOMS: atom_id res chain seq x y z
N MET A 1 16.19 8.48 11.72
CA MET A 1 15.01 8.28 12.59
C MET A 1 14.31 7.01 12.14
N GLU A 2 14.66 5.87 12.74
CA GLU A 2 14.10 4.56 12.37
C GLU A 2 12.64 4.49 12.82
N TYR A 3 11.71 4.51 11.87
CA TYR A 3 10.30 4.43 12.18
C TYR A 3 9.99 3.01 12.66
N ARG A 4 9.60 2.90 13.93
CA ARG A 4 9.32 1.64 14.64
C ARG A 4 8.50 0.67 13.80
N VAL A 5 9.06 -0.52 13.58
CA VAL A 5 8.38 -1.67 13.00
C VAL A 5 7.13 -1.99 13.82
N SER A 6 5.95 -1.79 13.26
CA SER A 6 4.69 -2.06 13.95
C SER A 6 4.28 -3.54 13.82
N LYS A 7 3.95 -4.17 14.95
CA LYS A 7 3.37 -5.53 15.01
C LYS A 7 1.87 -5.56 14.70
N THR A 8 1.20 -4.41 14.57
CA THR A 8 -0.23 -4.33 14.24
C THR A 8 -0.45 -4.11 12.76
N ARG A 9 -1.57 -4.60 12.22
CA ARG A 9 -2.03 -4.35 10.85
C ARG A 9 -2.50 -2.90 10.65
N VAL A 10 -2.76 -2.17 11.73
CA VAL A 10 -3.22 -0.77 11.67
C VAL A 10 -2.12 0.12 11.09
N VAL A 11 -2.45 0.85 10.02
CA VAL A 11 -1.58 1.85 9.40
C VAL A 11 -2.01 3.24 9.88
N PRO A 12 -1.19 3.95 10.70
CA PRO A 12 -1.52 5.30 11.16
C PRO A 12 -1.75 6.27 10.00
N ALA A 13 -2.65 7.26 10.18
CA ALA A 13 -2.98 8.23 9.13
C ALA A 13 -1.74 8.96 8.56
N SER A 14 -0.80 9.36 9.41
CA SER A 14 0.46 9.99 8.99
C SER A 14 1.32 9.07 8.12
N VAL A 15 1.34 7.77 8.41
CA VAL A 15 2.02 6.78 7.56
C VAL A 15 1.29 6.61 6.23
N ARG A 16 -0.05 6.57 6.24
CA ARG A 16 -0.85 6.46 5.00
C ARG A 16 -0.54 7.60 4.04
N VAL A 17 -0.51 8.84 4.52
CA VAL A 17 -0.17 10.01 3.70
C VAL A 17 1.24 9.89 3.13
N ARG A 18 2.22 9.47 3.92
CA ARG A 18 3.61 9.27 3.46
C ARG A 18 3.75 8.19 2.39
N ILE A 19 3.00 7.09 2.50
CA ILE A 19 3.04 6.03 1.48
C ILE A 19 2.37 6.50 0.18
N LEU A 20 1.24 7.20 0.26
CA LEU A 20 0.61 7.80 -0.93
C LEU A 20 1.54 8.79 -1.62
N ASP A 21 2.18 9.67 -0.86
CA ASP A 21 3.12 10.67 -1.39
C ASP A 21 4.35 10.00 -2.05
N ARG A 22 4.98 9.04 -1.37
CA ARG A 22 6.10 8.25 -1.92
C ARG A 22 5.73 7.58 -3.24
N ASP A 23 4.51 7.05 -3.34
CA ASP A 23 4.03 6.34 -4.52
C ASP A 23 3.37 7.30 -5.54
N ASN A 24 3.59 8.62 -5.41
CA ASN A 24 3.08 9.67 -6.29
C ASN A 24 1.54 9.66 -6.46
N PHE A 25 0.82 9.28 -5.42
CA PHE A 25 -0.64 9.10 -5.42
C PHE A 25 -1.11 8.21 -6.58
N ARG A 26 -0.35 7.13 -6.84
CA ARG A 26 -0.57 6.18 -7.93
C ARG A 26 -0.50 4.74 -7.45
N CYS A 27 -1.26 3.87 -8.09
CA CYS A 27 -1.11 2.44 -7.96
C CYS A 27 0.28 2.03 -8.46
N VAL A 28 1.08 1.32 -7.65
CA VAL A 28 2.43 0.90 -8.05
C VAL A 28 2.43 -0.20 -9.12
N PHE A 29 1.31 -0.92 -9.31
CA PHE A 29 1.21 -1.97 -10.33
C PHE A 29 0.94 -1.42 -11.73
N TYR A 30 -0.02 -0.51 -11.87
CA TYR A 30 -0.46 -0.03 -13.19
C TYR A 30 -0.47 1.50 -13.35
N GLY A 31 -0.07 2.27 -12.34
CA GLY A 31 0.04 3.72 -12.44
C GLY A 31 -1.26 4.51 -12.34
N ARG A 32 -2.42 3.83 -12.16
CA ARG A 32 -3.73 4.48 -11.99
C ARG A 32 -3.73 5.47 -10.83
N SER A 33 -4.33 6.65 -11.04
CA SER A 33 -4.40 7.73 -10.05
C SER A 33 -5.78 8.38 -10.06
N PRO A 34 -6.33 8.82 -8.92
CA PRO A 34 -7.52 9.66 -8.90
C PRO A 34 -7.40 10.94 -9.75
N ALA A 35 -6.17 11.42 -10.01
CA ALA A 35 -5.91 12.60 -10.84
C ALA A 35 -6.10 12.34 -12.35
N THR A 36 -5.87 11.11 -12.82
CA THR A 36 -5.96 10.72 -14.24
C THR A 36 -7.15 9.80 -14.53
N ASP A 37 -7.65 9.12 -13.50
CA ASP A 37 -8.68 8.10 -13.57
C ASP A 37 -9.78 8.42 -12.52
N PRO A 38 -10.75 9.28 -12.87
CA PRO A 38 -11.80 9.68 -11.94
C PRO A 38 -12.55 8.48 -11.36
N GLY A 39 -12.79 8.49 -10.04
CA GLY A 39 -13.49 7.42 -9.34
C GLY A 39 -12.61 6.27 -8.85
N ILE A 40 -11.32 6.24 -9.20
CA ILE A 40 -10.39 5.26 -8.62
C ILE A 40 -10.19 5.54 -7.11
N LYS A 41 -10.27 4.48 -6.31
CA LYS A 41 -9.85 4.47 -4.91
C LYS A 41 -8.49 3.83 -4.76
N LEU A 42 -7.61 4.49 -4.01
CA LEU A 42 -6.31 3.98 -3.61
C LEU A 42 -6.38 3.39 -2.20
N HIS A 43 -5.67 2.28 -2.02
CA HIS A 43 -5.56 1.53 -0.78
C HIS A 43 -4.08 1.41 -0.40
N ILE A 44 -3.82 1.40 0.91
CA ILE A 44 -2.51 1.02 1.43
C ILE A 44 -2.55 -0.48 1.67
N ASP A 45 -1.63 -1.20 1.03
CA ASP A 45 -1.48 -2.65 1.08
C ASP A 45 -0.10 -3.04 1.59
N HIS A 46 0.04 -4.28 2.07
CA HIS A 46 1.32 -4.87 2.46
C HIS A 46 1.88 -5.74 1.32
N LYS A 47 3.08 -5.43 0.81
CA LYS A 47 3.81 -6.22 -0.20
C LYS A 47 3.90 -7.69 0.19
N ILE A 48 4.43 -7.94 1.39
CA ILE A 48 4.27 -9.20 2.11
C ILE A 48 3.00 -9.07 2.95
N PRO A 49 1.94 -9.83 2.66
CA PRO A 49 0.68 -9.78 3.39
C PRO A 49 0.86 -9.96 4.90
N PHE A 50 0.08 -9.21 5.67
CA PHE A 50 0.10 -9.33 7.13
C PHE A 50 -0.22 -10.76 7.61
N SER A 51 -1.15 -11.45 6.93
CA SER A 51 -1.48 -12.86 7.19
C SER A 51 -0.31 -13.83 6.98
N LYS A 52 0.68 -13.45 6.16
CA LYS A 52 1.90 -14.22 5.87
C LYS A 52 3.12 -13.69 6.66
N GLY A 53 2.88 -12.93 7.74
CA GLY A 53 3.93 -12.43 8.65
C GLY A 53 4.54 -11.08 8.23
N GLY A 54 4.01 -10.43 7.19
CA GLY A 54 4.47 -9.12 6.75
C GLY A 54 4.16 -8.02 7.77
N ARG A 55 5.19 -7.27 8.17
CA ARG A 55 5.04 -6.22 9.19
C ARG A 55 4.56 -4.91 8.57
N THR A 56 3.94 -4.07 9.40
CA THR A 56 3.53 -2.71 8.99
C THR A 56 4.74 -1.78 9.07
N THR A 57 5.54 -1.75 8.01
CA THR A 57 6.73 -0.91 7.86
C THR A 57 6.64 -0.11 6.58
N ILE A 58 7.36 1.01 6.49
CA ILE A 58 7.37 1.84 5.27
C ILE A 58 7.74 1.00 4.04
N ASP A 59 8.75 0.14 4.16
CA ASP A 59 9.25 -0.67 3.04
C ASP A 59 8.28 -1.75 2.58
N ASN A 60 7.49 -2.30 3.52
CA ASN A 60 6.50 -3.33 3.23
C ASN A 60 5.14 -2.75 2.82
N LEU A 61 4.87 -1.46 3.06
CA LEU A 61 3.64 -0.83 2.61
C LEU A 61 3.76 -0.32 1.16
N GLN A 62 2.67 -0.36 0.42
CA GLN A 62 2.55 0.12 -0.95
C GLN A 62 1.14 0.66 -1.25
N THR A 63 1.04 1.52 -2.26
CA THR A 63 -0.23 2.05 -2.76
C THR A 63 -0.75 1.21 -3.93
N LEU A 64 -1.96 0.67 -3.81
CA LEU A 64 -2.65 -0.06 -4.88
C LEU A 64 -4.01 0.57 -5.19
N CYS A 65 -4.46 0.52 -6.45
CA CYS A 65 -5.87 0.78 -6.75
C CYS A 65 -6.75 -0.36 -6.23
N GLN A 66 -8.05 -0.10 -6.06
CA GLN A 66 -9.00 -1.08 -5.56
C GLN A 66 -8.93 -2.43 -6.31
N ASP A 67 -8.90 -2.43 -7.64
CA ASP A 67 -8.82 -3.65 -8.45
C ASP A 67 -7.54 -4.46 -8.17
N CYS A 68 -6.39 -3.78 -8.09
CA CYS A 68 -5.10 -4.43 -7.78
C CYS A 68 -5.06 -4.95 -6.34
N ASN A 69 -5.59 -4.17 -5.39
CA ASN A 69 -5.63 -4.55 -3.99
C ASN A 69 -6.49 -5.81 -3.79
N LEU A 70 -7.68 -5.84 -4.40
CA LEU A 70 -8.58 -6.99 -4.35
C LEU A 70 -7.97 -8.20 -5.07
N GLY A 71 -7.38 -7.99 -6.25
CA GLY A 71 -6.74 -9.05 -7.03
C GLY A 71 -5.51 -9.64 -6.36
N LYS A 72 -4.69 -8.81 -5.68
CA LYS A 72 -3.53 -9.29 -4.92
C LYS A 72 -3.95 -10.12 -3.71
N SER A 73 -5.04 -9.77 -3.03
CA SER A 73 -5.50 -10.46 -1.82
C SER A 73 -4.34 -10.64 -0.81
N ASP A 74 -4.10 -11.86 -0.36
CA ASP A 74 -3.00 -12.29 0.49
C ASP A 74 -1.85 -12.95 -0.30
N GLU A 75 -1.69 -12.65 -1.58
CA GLU A 75 -0.55 -13.10 -2.37
C GLU A 75 0.62 -12.11 -2.33
N VAL A 76 1.83 -12.66 -2.48
CA VAL A 76 3.05 -11.87 -2.66
C VAL A 76 3.23 -11.66 -4.14
N TYR A 77 3.07 -10.42 -4.59
CA TYR A 77 3.23 -10.05 -5.99
C TYR A 77 4.59 -9.38 -6.18
N ASN A 78 5.46 -10.04 -6.94
CA ASN A 78 6.74 -9.49 -7.37
C ASN A 78 6.56 -8.94 -8.78
N LYS A 79 6.53 -7.62 -8.89
CA LYS A 79 6.62 -6.92 -10.17
C LYS A 79 8.08 -6.70 -10.55
#